data_AF-A0A0A9GF17-F1
#
_entry.id   AF-A0A0A9GF17-F1
#
_cell.length_a   1.000
_cell.length_b   1.000
_cell.length_c   1.000
_cell.angle_alpha   90.00
_cell.angle_beta   90.00
_cell.angle_gamma   90.00
#
_symmetry.space_group_name_H-M   'P 1'
#
loop_
_entity.id
_entity.type
_entity.pdbx_description
1 polymer ?
#
loop_
_entity_poly.entity_id
_entity_poly.type
_entity_poly.pdbx_seq_one_letter_code
_entity_poly.pdbx_strand_id
1 'polypeptide(L)'
;MCWRLIYSNTTSEQMEMTTPVFTRKGESSSEKIDMTTPVITTKSAGKNEWKMSFVMPSKYGSNLPLPKDPSVTIKEVPSKIVAVAAFSGLVTDDDISQRESKLHQSLQKDTEFRVKGDSVVEVAQYNPPFTLPFTRRNEIALEVERHDIAF
;
A
#
# COMPACT_ATOMS: atom_id res chain seq x y z
N MET A 1 5.76 10.25 11.94
CA MET A 1 5.71 10.48 10.48
C MET A 1 5.89 9.13 9.79
N CYS A 2 5.05 8.82 8.78
CA CYS A 2 5.10 7.56 8.06
C CYS A 2 5.79 7.79 6.71
N TRP A 3 6.81 6.99 6.40
CA TRP A 3 7.54 7.08 5.14
C TRP A 3 7.29 5.82 4.30
N ARG A 4 7.18 5.98 2.99
CA ARG A 4 7.00 4.87 2.04
C ARG A 4 8.08 4.89 0.96
N LEU A 5 8.62 3.70 0.68
CA LEU A 5 9.39 3.43 -0.54
C LEU A 5 8.39 3.11 -1.66
N ILE A 6 8.39 3.88 -2.74
CA ILE A 6 7.47 3.74 -3.86
C ILE A 6 8.22 3.21 -5.08
N TYR A 7 7.66 2.17 -5.67
CA TYR A 7 8.11 1.56 -6.92
C TYR A 7 6.96 1.54 -7.93
N SER A 8 7.26 1.88 -9.20
CA SER A 8 6.28 1.88 -10.29
C SER A 8 6.54 0.67 -11.20
N ASN A 9 5.55 -0.21 -11.37
CA ASN A 9 5.64 -1.34 -12.29
C ASN A 9 4.51 -1.23 -13.34
N THR A 10 4.87 -1.33 -14.62
CA THR A 10 3.97 -1.13 -15.77
C THR A 10 3.36 -2.41 -16.31
N THR A 11 3.67 -3.59 -15.77
CA THR A 11 3.16 -4.86 -16.29
C THR A 11 2.72 -5.81 -15.17
N SER A 12 1.52 -6.39 -15.31
CA SER A 12 0.93 -7.39 -14.41
C SER A 12 1.60 -8.77 -14.51
N GLU A 13 2.91 -8.82 -14.76
CA GLU A 13 3.61 -10.10 -14.68
C GLU A 13 3.83 -10.42 -13.20
N GLN A 14 3.31 -11.57 -12.80
CA GLN A 14 3.54 -12.16 -11.49
C GLN A 14 5.05 -12.17 -11.23
N MET A 15 5.52 -11.22 -10.44
CA MET A 15 6.86 -11.29 -9.89
C MET A 15 6.84 -12.42 -8.87
N GLU A 16 7.33 -13.59 -9.28
CA GLU A 16 7.75 -14.62 -8.36
C GLU A 16 8.66 -13.97 -7.32
N MET A 17 8.16 -13.98 -6.09
CA MET A 17 8.76 -13.42 -4.90
C MET A 17 10.02 -14.20 -4.55
N THR A 18 11.08 -13.93 -5.30
CA THR A 18 12.37 -14.54 -5.10
C THR A 18 13.19 -13.62 -4.21
N THR A 19 13.19 -13.98 -2.91
CA THR A 19 14.39 -13.97 -2.07
C THR A 19 14.91 -12.55 -1.73
N PRO A 20 15.63 -12.33 -0.61
CA PRO A 20 15.96 -10.98 -0.16
C PRO A 20 16.88 -10.29 -1.16
N VAL A 21 16.80 -8.95 -1.21
CA VAL A 21 17.70 -8.11 -2.00
C VAL A 21 19.15 -8.35 -1.54
N PHE A 22 19.89 -9.18 -2.27
CA PHE A 22 21.32 -9.37 -2.05
C PHE A 22 22.08 -8.20 -2.67
N THR A 23 22.56 -7.30 -1.82
CA THR A 23 23.67 -6.40 -2.19
C THR A 23 24.95 -7.23 -2.24
N ARG A 24 25.44 -7.47 -3.47
CA ARG A 24 26.75 -8.09 -3.68
C ARG A 24 27.80 -7.19 -3.00
N LYS A 25 28.62 -7.81 -2.16
CA LYS A 25 29.62 -7.19 -1.28
C LYS A 25 30.61 -6.37 -2.12
N GLY A 26 30.47 -5.05 -2.10
CA GLY A 26 31.31 -4.12 -2.83
C GLY A 26 30.85 -2.68 -2.64
N GLU A 27 31.51 -2.00 -1.71
CA GLU A 27 31.55 -0.55 -1.50
C GLU A 27 30.32 0.15 -0.89
N SER A 28 30.62 0.88 0.20
CA SER A 28 29.76 1.65 1.11
C SER A 28 28.76 0.81 1.93
N SER A 29 28.70 1.09 3.23
CA SER A 29 27.86 0.46 4.25
C SER A 29 26.41 0.26 3.80
N SER A 30 26.12 -0.88 3.16
CA SER A 30 24.76 -1.22 2.76
C SER A 30 24.02 -1.76 3.98
N GLU A 31 23.22 -0.91 4.60
CA GLU A 31 22.36 -1.32 5.70
C GLU A 31 21.20 -2.16 5.16
N LYS A 32 20.98 -3.34 5.74
CA LYS A 32 19.83 -4.17 5.40
C LYS A 32 18.59 -3.58 6.05
N ILE A 33 17.62 -3.21 5.23
CA ILE A 33 16.30 -2.81 5.73
C ILE A 33 15.49 -4.08 5.99
N ASP A 34 15.02 -4.24 7.22
CA ASP A 34 14.10 -5.32 7.58
C ASP A 34 12.81 -5.18 6.76
N MET A 35 12.33 -6.29 6.22
CA MET A 35 11.05 -6.31 5.50
C MET A 35 9.92 -5.89 6.44
N THR A 36 9.21 -4.84 6.07
CA THR A 36 8.02 -4.38 6.79
C THR A 36 6.76 -4.92 6.16
N THR A 37 5.78 -5.22 6.99
CA THR A 37 4.41 -5.47 6.57
C THR A 37 3.53 -4.27 6.96
N PRO A 38 2.56 -3.87 6.13
CA PRO A 38 2.13 -4.48 4.87
C PRO A 38 2.90 -3.97 3.63
N VAL A 39 2.79 -4.72 2.53
CA VAL A 39 3.04 -4.19 1.19
C VAL A 39 1.76 -3.51 0.71
N ILE A 40 1.86 -2.27 0.25
CA ILE A 40 0.70 -1.48 -0.16
C ILE A 40 0.73 -1.26 -1.67
N THR A 41 -0.36 -1.58 -2.33
CA THR A 41 -0.54 -1.40 -3.76
C THR A 41 -1.66 -0.39 -4.02
N THR A 42 -1.39 0.61 -4.85
CA THR A 42 -2.32 1.72 -5.12
C THR A 42 -2.57 1.83 -6.61
N LYS A 43 -3.84 1.93 -7.03
CA LYS A 43 -4.22 2.06 -8.44
C LYS A 43 -4.15 3.52 -8.87
N SER A 44 -3.28 3.91 -9.79
CA SER A 44 -3.21 5.34 -10.16
C SER A 44 -4.50 5.82 -10.82
N ALA A 45 -5.04 6.96 -10.37
CA ALA A 45 -6.23 7.57 -10.98
C ALA A 45 -5.99 7.86 -12.47
N GLY A 46 -6.83 7.29 -13.34
CA GLY A 46 -6.80 7.54 -14.79
C GLY A 46 -5.75 6.79 -15.60
N LYS A 47 -4.94 5.91 -14.98
CA LYS A 47 -4.00 5.03 -15.69
C LYS A 47 -4.13 3.60 -15.18
N ASN A 48 -3.99 2.61 -16.06
CA ASN A 48 -3.97 1.20 -15.65
C ASN A 48 -2.60 0.81 -15.05
N GLU A 49 -2.05 1.68 -14.21
CA GLU A 49 -0.73 1.57 -13.60
C GLU A 49 -0.87 1.37 -12.09
N TRP A 50 -0.33 0.25 -11.61
CA TRP A 50 -0.27 -0.06 -10.18
C TRP A 50 1.06 0.42 -9.60
N LYS A 51 0.99 1.12 -8.47
CA LYS A 51 2.17 1.52 -7.70
C LYS A 51 2.28 0.66 -6.46
N MET A 52 3.44 0.06 -6.27
CA MET A 52 3.74 -0.71 -5.07
C MET A 52 4.51 0.17 -4.09
N SER A 53 4.26 -0.03 -2.80
CA SER A 53 4.95 0.69 -1.75
C SER A 53 5.22 -0.15 -0.52
N PHE A 54 6.37 0.10 0.09
CA PHE A 54 6.76 -0.51 1.38
C PHE A 54 6.78 0.56 2.46
N VAL A 55 6.35 0.20 3.67
CA VAL A 55 6.41 1.09 4.84
C VAL A 55 7.84 1.12 5.35
N MET A 56 8.36 2.28 5.72
CA MET A 56 9.69 2.33 6.34
C MET A 56 9.61 2.04 7.84
N PRO A 57 10.54 1.24 8.40
CA PRO A 57 10.65 1.08 9.84
C PRO A 57 10.84 2.43 10.55
N SER A 58 10.14 2.63 11.67
CA SER A 58 10.17 3.89 12.42
C SER A 58 11.57 4.31 12.89
N LYS A 59 12.50 3.34 13.03
CA LYS A 59 13.90 3.56 13.46
C LYS A 59 14.67 4.53 12.55
N TYR A 60 14.29 4.66 11.28
CA TYR A 60 15.00 5.53 10.33
C TYR A 60 14.55 7.00 10.40
N GLY A 61 13.32 7.28 10.86
CA GLY A 61 12.80 8.66 10.92
C GLY A 61 13.00 9.41 9.60
N SER A 62 13.60 10.60 9.67
CA SER A 62 13.97 11.43 8.50
C SER A 62 15.33 11.08 7.89
N ASN A 63 16.12 10.20 8.52
CA ASN A 63 17.46 9.82 8.08
C ASN A 63 17.40 8.51 7.28
N LEU A 64 16.75 8.57 6.12
CA LEU A 64 16.48 7.40 5.29
C LEU A 64 17.65 7.15 4.32
N PRO A 65 18.07 5.88 4.13
CA PRO A 65 19.10 5.55 3.16
C PRO A 65 18.59 5.87 1.75
N LEU A 66 19.44 6.51 0.94
CA LEU A 66 19.12 6.79 -0.45
C LEU A 66 19.04 5.48 -1.26
N PRO A 67 17.95 5.27 -2.02
CA PRO A 67 17.87 4.15 -2.94
C PRO A 67 18.99 4.22 -3.99
N LYS A 68 19.62 3.08 -4.28
CA LYS A 68 20.59 2.98 -5.37
C LYS A 68 19.91 2.97 -6.76
N ASP A 69 18.66 2.53 -6.81
CA ASP A 69 17.86 2.46 -8.03
C ASP A 69 17.06 3.76 -8.19
N PRO A 70 17.22 4.51 -9.29
CA PRO A 70 16.51 5.76 -9.52
C PRO A 70 15.00 5.58 -9.77
N SER A 71 14.53 4.36 -10.05
CA SER A 71 13.10 4.05 -10.19
C SER A 71 12.38 3.96 -8.83
N VAL A 72 13.14 3.88 -7.74
CA VAL A 72 12.62 3.84 -6.37
C VAL A 72 12.70 5.23 -5.77
N THR A 73 11.57 5.72 -5.25
CA THR A 73 11.52 7.02 -4.56
C THR A 73 11.04 6.85 -3.13
N ILE A 74 11.57 7.65 -2.23
CA ILE A 74 11.13 7.72 -0.84
C ILE A 74 10.22 8.92 -0.69
N LYS A 75 9.02 8.72 -0.15
CA LYS A 75 8.07 9.81 0.11
C LYS A 75 7.52 9.72 1.52
N GLU A 76 7.37 10.88 2.15
CA GLU A 76 6.57 11.01 3.36
C GLU A 76 5.08 10.88 2.98
N VAL A 77 4.32 10.14 3.79
CA VAL A 77 2.87 10.07 3.67
C VAL A 77 2.25 10.93 4.75
N PRO A 78 1.44 11.94 4.37
CA PRO A 78 0.75 12.78 5.34
C PRO A 78 -0.24 11.94 6.16
N SER A 79 -0.55 12.43 7.35
CA SER A 79 -1.58 11.79 8.18
C SER A 79 -2.93 11.91 7.48
N LYS A 80 -3.65 10.80 7.40
CA LYS A 80 -4.97 10.71 6.76
C LYS A 80 -5.86 9.74 7.54
N ILE A 81 -7.18 9.91 7.40
CA ILE A 81 -8.17 8.98 7.93
C ILE A 81 -8.57 8.06 6.79
N VAL A 82 -8.61 6.76 7.05
CA VAL A 82 -9.00 5.75 6.06
C VAL A 82 -10.08 4.85 6.61
N ALA A 83 -11.05 4.52 5.77
CA ALA A 83 -11.99 3.43 6.02
C ALA A 83 -11.40 2.14 5.44
N VAL A 84 -11.48 1.06 6.20
CA VAL A 84 -10.80 -0.21 5.87
C VAL A 84 -11.79 -1.36 5.89
N ALA A 85 -11.72 -2.23 4.87
CA ALA A 85 -12.36 -3.54 4.89
C ALA A 85 -11.30 -4.64 4.77
N ALA A 86 -11.22 -5.49 5.80
CA ALA A 86 -10.33 -6.64 5.83
C ALA A 86 -10.93 -7.85 5.10
N PHE A 87 -10.07 -8.65 4.48
CA PHE A 87 -10.47 -9.86 3.78
C PHE A 87 -9.37 -10.91 3.64
N SER A 88 -9.78 -12.14 3.34
CA SER A 88 -8.90 -13.25 2.99
C SER A 88 -9.05 -13.66 1.54
N GLY A 89 -8.12 -14.51 1.08
CA GLY A 89 -8.09 -15.02 -0.28
C GLY A 89 -7.02 -14.37 -1.15
N LEU A 90 -7.21 -14.53 -2.46
CA LEU A 90 -6.38 -13.90 -3.48
C LEU A 90 -6.76 -12.42 -3.65
N VAL A 91 -5.83 -11.66 -4.23
CA VAL A 91 -6.02 -10.25 -4.56
C VAL A 91 -5.99 -10.16 -6.08
N THR A 92 -7.17 -10.21 -6.69
CA THR A 92 -7.38 -10.04 -8.13
C THR A 92 -8.07 -8.70 -8.39
N ASP A 93 -8.04 -8.20 -9.63
CA ASP A 93 -8.74 -6.95 -9.99
C ASP A 93 -10.25 -7.04 -9.70
N ASP A 94 -10.86 -8.20 -9.93
CA ASP A 94 -12.27 -8.47 -9.62
C ASP A 94 -12.54 -8.47 -8.11
N ASP A 95 -11.68 -9.12 -7.32
CA ASP A 95 -11.77 -9.10 -5.86
C ASP A 95 -11.68 -7.66 -5.32
N ILE A 96 -10.74 -6.88 -5.84
CA ILE A 96 -10.55 -5.48 -5.44
C ILE A 96 -11.81 -4.67 -5.79
N SER A 97 -12.27 -4.74 -7.03
CA SER A 97 -13.46 -4.01 -7.51
C SER A 97 -14.71 -4.35 -6.69
N GLN A 98 -14.95 -5.63 -6.41
CA GLN A 98 -16.10 -6.06 -5.62
C GLN A 98 -16.03 -5.53 -4.17
N ARG A 99 -14.85 -5.56 -3.56
CA ARG A 99 -14.64 -5.12 -2.17
C ARG A 99 -14.69 -3.60 -2.04
N GLU A 100 -14.13 -2.89 -3.02
CA GLU A 100 -14.19 -1.44 -3.13
C GLU A 100 -15.65 -0.97 -3.22
N SER A 101 -16.42 -1.58 -4.12
CA SER A 101 -17.85 -1.25 -4.26
C SER A 101 -18.63 -1.48 -2.98
N LYS A 102 -18.38 -2.59 -2.26
CA LYS A 102 -19.02 -2.87 -0.96
C LYS A 102 -18.61 -1.86 0.11
N LEU A 103 -17.35 -1.45 0.15
CA LEU A 103 -16.87 -0.44 1.08
C LEU A 103 -17.51 0.92 0.79
N HIS A 104 -17.57 1.33 -0.49
CA HIS A 104 -18.29 2.54 -0.90
C HIS A 104 -19.77 2.51 -0.50
N GLN A 105 -20.49 1.42 -0.74
CA GLN A 105 -21.90 1.28 -0.35
C GLN A 105 -22.10 1.35 1.17
N SER A 106 -21.14 0.84 1.94
CA SER A 106 -21.18 0.93 3.40
C SER A 106 -20.97 2.36 3.87
N LEU A 107 -20.01 3.08 3.26
CA LEU A 107 -19.70 4.48 3.59
C LEU A 107 -20.80 5.46 3.16
N GLN A 108 -21.59 5.14 2.13
CA GLN A 108 -22.78 5.95 1.76
C GLN A 108 -23.84 6.02 2.88
N LYS A 109 -23.84 5.06 3.80
CA LYS A 109 -24.76 5.01 4.94
C LYS A 109 -24.16 5.60 6.22
N ASP A 110 -22.89 6.00 6.18
CA ASP A 110 -22.19 6.58 7.30
C ASP A 110 -22.58 8.05 7.46
N THR A 111 -22.82 8.49 8.70
CA THR A 111 -23.24 9.85 9.02
C THR A 111 -22.09 10.74 9.47
N GLU A 112 -20.93 10.17 9.79
CA GLU A 112 -19.75 10.90 10.31
C GLU A 112 -18.68 11.08 9.23
N PHE A 113 -18.50 10.10 8.34
CA PHE A 113 -17.46 10.10 7.32
C PHE A 113 -18.00 9.95 5.90
N ARG A 114 -17.35 10.63 4.94
CA ARG A 114 -17.54 10.44 3.51
C ARG A 114 -16.23 10.10 2.81
N VAL A 115 -16.31 9.37 1.71
CA VAL A 115 -15.13 9.13 0.85
C VAL A 115 -14.67 10.45 0.26
N LYS A 116 -13.38 10.73 0.37
CA LYS A 116 -12.78 11.92 -0.20
C LYS A 116 -12.79 11.84 -1.73
N GLY A 117 -13.12 12.93 -2.42
CA GLY A 117 -13.36 12.90 -3.88
C GLY A 117 -12.16 12.48 -4.74
N ASP A 118 -10.93 12.75 -4.28
CA ASP A 118 -9.67 12.34 -4.90
C ASP A 118 -9.11 11.03 -4.31
N SER A 119 -9.91 10.32 -3.49
CA SER A 119 -9.49 9.07 -2.86
C SER A 119 -9.17 8.02 -3.91
N VAL A 120 -8.06 7.35 -3.69
CA VAL A 120 -7.60 6.22 -4.48
C VAL A 120 -7.61 4.97 -3.62
N VAL A 121 -8.06 3.86 -4.20
CA VAL A 121 -8.05 2.56 -3.53
C VAL A 121 -6.62 2.12 -3.20
N GLU A 122 -6.40 1.80 -1.92
CA GLU A 122 -5.16 1.20 -1.43
C GLU A 122 -5.43 -0.24 -1.00
N VAL A 123 -4.59 -1.17 -1.44
CA VAL A 123 -4.66 -2.57 -1.05
C VAL A 123 -3.43 -2.90 -0.21
N ALA A 124 -3.62 -3.26 1.05
CA ALA A 124 -2.55 -3.65 1.96
C ALA A 124 -2.52 -5.19 2.10
N GLN A 125 -1.39 -5.79 1.75
CA GLN A 125 -1.14 -7.23 1.84
C GLN A 125 -0.13 -7.49 2.95
N TYR A 126 -0.54 -8.23 3.97
CA TYR A 126 0.26 -8.47 5.17
C TYR A 126 1.08 -9.75 5.09
N ASN A 127 0.61 -10.70 4.28
CA ASN A 127 1.14 -12.04 4.25
C ASN A 127 2.08 -12.25 3.06
N PRO A 128 3.15 -13.03 3.25
CA PRO A 128 4.00 -13.43 2.15
C PRO A 128 3.28 -14.38 1.18
N PRO A 129 3.76 -14.49 -0.07
CA PRO A 129 3.16 -15.27 -1.16
C PRO A 129 2.98 -16.76 -0.87
N PHE A 130 3.81 -17.34 0.01
CA PHE A 130 3.74 -18.75 0.40
C PHE A 130 2.65 -19.03 1.45
N THR A 131 2.00 -18.00 1.97
CA THR A 131 0.87 -18.15 2.89
C THR A 131 -0.34 -18.72 2.16
N LEU A 132 -1.02 -19.69 2.75
CA LEU A 132 -2.24 -20.28 2.18
C LEU A 132 -3.30 -19.19 1.95
N PRO A 133 -3.99 -19.16 0.79
CA PRO A 133 -4.85 -18.04 0.42
C PRO A 133 -5.93 -17.69 1.47
N PHE A 134 -6.56 -18.70 2.07
CA PHE A 134 -7.63 -18.51 3.05
C PHE A 134 -7.13 -18.00 4.41
N THR A 135 -5.82 -18.10 4.70
CA THR A 135 -5.22 -17.54 5.93
C THR A 135 -4.56 -16.19 5.69
N ARG A 136 -4.59 -15.66 4.47
CA ARG A 136 -4.07 -14.32 4.18
C ARG A 136 -5.00 -13.27 4.77
N ARG A 137 -4.40 -12.20 5.26
CA ARG A 137 -5.03 -10.93 5.62
C ARG A 137 -4.62 -9.92 4.57
N ASN A 138 -5.64 -9.42 3.89
CA ASN A 138 -5.57 -8.31 2.97
C ASN A 138 -6.54 -7.24 3.46
N GLU A 139 -6.26 -5.99 3.17
CA GLU A 139 -7.12 -4.86 3.51
C GLU A 139 -7.29 -4.00 2.27
N ILE A 140 -8.52 -3.54 2.05
CA ILE A 140 -8.80 -2.47 1.08
C ILE A 140 -9.14 -1.22 1.85
N ALA A 141 -8.53 -0.10 1.47
CA ALA A 141 -8.64 1.16 2.16
C ALA A 141 -9.01 2.29 1.19
N LEU A 142 -9.89 3.18 1.66
CA LEU A 142 -10.26 4.42 0.99
C LEU A 142 -10.05 5.58 1.95
N GLU A 143 -9.51 6.68 1.45
CA GLU A 143 -9.37 7.90 2.23
C GLU A 143 -10.73 8.53 2.47
N VAL A 144 -10.99 8.88 3.72
CA VAL A 144 -12.25 9.49 4.15
C VAL A 144 -11.97 10.80 4.87
N GLU A 145 -12.96 11.68 4.82
CA GLU A 145 -12.99 12.91 5.58
C GLU A 145 -14.26 12.95 6.42
N ARG A 146 -14.22 13.69 7.52
CA ARG A 146 -15.43 13.92 8.31
C ARG A 146 -16.40 14.74 7.47
N HIS A 147 -17.70 14.49 7.63
CA HIS A 147 -18.71 15.42 7.14
C HIS A 147 -18.44 16.81 7.74
N ASP A 148 -18.52 17.83 6.89
CA ASP A 148 -18.48 19.21 7.34
C ASP A 148 -19.68 19.41 8.27
N ILE A 149 -19.40 19.59 9.56
CA ILE A 149 -20.43 19.97 10.53
C ILE A 149 -20.72 21.45 10.23
N ALA A 150 -21.76 21.70 9.44
CA ALA A 150 -22.34 23.04 9.37
C ALA A 150 -22.90 23.36 10.76
N PHE A 151 -22.26 24.30 11.45
CA PHE A 151 -22.79 24.93 12.67
C PHE A 151 -23.86 25.96 12.29
#